data_AF-A0A2P4Q2I5-F1
#
_entry.id   AF-A0A2P4Q2I5-F1
#
_cell.length_a   1.000
_cell.length_b   1.000
_cell.length_c   1.000
_cell.angle_alpha   90.00
_cell.angle_beta   90.00
_cell.angle_gamma   90.00
#
_symmetry.space_group_name_H-M   'P 1'
#
loop_
_entity.id
_entity.type
_entity.pdbx_description
1 polymer ?
#
loop_
_entity_poly.entity_id
_entity_poly.type
_entity_poly.pdbx_seq_one_letter_code
_entity_poly.pdbx_strand_id
1 'polypeptide(L)'
;MSLKVGSLRQYLNNNFISLNWKKKLYSLTAIILGLKDIHDKGLIHHDFHCGNILNDFDGSAYITDLGLCQPANVKSSQNSNKKIYGVLPYVAPEVLRGKKYTQESDIYGFGIIAYEICTGFPPYYDIAHDEFLAIKICKG
;
A
#
# COMPACT_ATOMS: atom_id res chain seq x y z
N MET A 1 20.59 -0.45 -13.97
CA MET A 1 19.14 -0.20 -14.12
C MET A 1 18.91 1.28 -13.82
N SER A 2 18.63 2.13 -14.81
CA SER A 2 18.37 3.55 -14.52
C SER A 2 16.94 3.69 -14.02
N LEU A 3 16.77 3.98 -12.73
CA LEU A 3 15.49 4.34 -12.12
C LEU A 3 15.05 5.72 -12.63
N LYS A 4 14.59 5.79 -13.89
CA LYS A 4 13.97 6.99 -14.48
C LYS A 4 12.47 7.09 -14.16
N VAL A 5 11.95 6.13 -13.40
CA VAL A 5 10.52 5.96 -13.14
C VAL A 5 10.25 6.43 -11.71
N GLY A 6 9.35 7.40 -11.58
CA GLY A 6 8.84 7.87 -10.29
C GLY A 6 7.94 6.83 -9.61
N SER A 7 7.25 7.25 -8.54
CA SER A 7 6.30 6.35 -7.87
C SER A 7 5.12 5.99 -8.77
N LEU A 8 4.46 4.88 -8.47
CA LEU A 8 3.21 4.45 -9.09
C LEU A 8 2.18 5.58 -9.04
N ARG A 9 2.11 6.31 -7.91
CA ARG A 9 1.22 7.47 -7.78
C ARG A 9 1.54 8.57 -8.81
N GLN A 10 2.82 8.89 -9.00
CA GLN A 10 3.25 9.88 -9.99
C GLN A 10 2.97 9.40 -11.42
N TYR A 11 3.20 8.11 -11.70
CA TYR A 11 2.94 7.55 -13.02
C TYR A 11 1.45 7.62 -13.37
N LEU A 12 0.58 7.21 -12.45
CA LEU A 12 -0.87 7.27 -12.64
C LEU A 12 -1.34 8.70 -12.93
N ASN A 13 -0.85 9.70 -12.19
CA ASN A 13 -1.24 11.10 -12.43
C ASN A 13 -0.92 11.58 -13.85
N ASN A 14 0.19 11.13 -14.42
CA ASN A 14 0.66 11.62 -15.71
C ASN A 14 0.12 10.80 -16.90
N ASN A 15 -0.18 9.52 -16.70
CA ASN A 15 -0.37 8.58 -17.80
C ASN A 15 -1.68 7.78 -17.75
N PHE A 16 -2.54 7.97 -16.75
CA PHE A 16 -3.71 7.11 -16.53
C PHE A 16 -4.59 6.92 -17.77
N ILE A 17 -4.86 7.99 -18.52
CA ILE A 17 -5.73 7.96 -19.72
C ILE A 17 -5.16 7.00 -20.80
N SER A 18 -3.84 6.84 -20.85
CA SER A 18 -3.17 5.96 -21.82
C SER A 18 -3.11 4.48 -21.40
N LEU A 19 -3.45 4.18 -20.14
CA LEU A 19 -3.33 2.82 -19.59
C LEU A 19 -4.54 1.95 -19.96
N ASN A 20 -4.29 0.89 -20.71
CA ASN A 20 -5.28 -0.14 -20.96
C ASN A 20 -5.37 -1.15 -19.80
N TRP A 21 -6.46 -1.93 -19.77
CA TRP A 21 -6.71 -2.93 -18.72
C TRP A 21 -5.63 -4.01 -18.63
N LYS A 22 -5.05 -4.43 -19.75
CA LYS A 22 -3.99 -5.43 -19.75
C LYS A 22 -2.77 -4.94 -18.96
N LYS A 23 -2.35 -3.69 -19.17
CA LYS A 23 -1.26 -3.07 -18.41
C LYS A 23 -1.60 -2.95 -16.92
N LYS A 24 -2.83 -2.55 -16.59
CA LYS A 24 -3.30 -2.45 -15.19
C LYS A 24 -3.23 -3.80 -14.46
N LEU A 25 -3.78 -4.85 -15.07
CA LEU A 25 -3.76 -6.21 -14.50
C LEU A 25 -2.35 -6.77 -14.36
N TYR A 26 -1.49 -6.50 -15.34
CA TYR A 26 -0.10 -6.91 -15.29
C TYR A 26 0.66 -6.21 -14.15
N SER A 27 0.46 -4.89 -13.99
CA SER A 27 1.02 -4.12 -12.88
C SER A 27 0.56 -4.65 -11.52
N LEU A 28 -0.74 -4.90 -11.34
CA LEU A 28 -1.28 -5.49 -10.11
C LEU A 28 -0.67 -6.86 -9.80
N THR A 29 -0.51 -7.70 -10.82
CA THR A 29 0.16 -9.01 -10.69
C THR A 29 1.62 -8.83 -10.24
N ALA A 30 2.38 -7.91 -10.84
CA ALA A 30 3.75 -7.67 -10.45
C ALA A 30 3.87 -7.15 -9.00
N ILE A 31 2.97 -6.25 -8.60
CA ILE A 31 2.93 -5.68 -7.24
C ILE A 31 2.64 -6.77 -6.21
N ILE A 32 1.62 -7.60 -6.42
CA ILE A 32 1.25 -8.64 -5.44
C ILE A 32 2.32 -9.74 -5.34
N LEU A 33 3.03 -10.05 -6.44
CA LEU A 33 4.16 -10.98 -6.42
C LEU A 33 5.33 -10.41 -5.59
N GLY A 34 5.64 -9.12 -5.74
CA GLY A 34 6.64 -8.47 -4.90
C GLY A 34 6.24 -8.48 -3.42
N LEU A 35 4.95 -8.24 -3.11
CA LEU A 35 4.47 -8.25 -1.73
C LEU A 35 4.52 -9.68 -1.15
N LYS A 36 4.18 -10.68 -1.96
CA LYS A 36 4.33 -12.09 -1.62
C LYS A 36 5.79 -12.42 -1.27
N ASP A 37 6.77 -11.92 -2.00
CA ASP A 37 8.20 -12.15 -1.70
C ASP A 37 8.64 -11.56 -0.35
N ILE A 38 7.99 -10.48 0.11
CA ILE A 38 8.18 -9.91 1.46
C ILE A 38 7.51 -10.82 2.49
N HIS A 39 6.26 -11.20 2.24
CA HIS A 39 5.47 -12.03 3.15
C HIS A 39 6.04 -13.44 3.33
N ASP A 40 6.57 -14.06 2.28
CA ASP A 40 7.22 -15.37 2.33
C ASP A 40 8.48 -15.36 3.22
N LYS A 41 9.11 -14.20 3.40
CA LYS A 41 10.22 -14.01 4.36
C LYS A 41 9.72 -13.80 5.80
N GLY A 42 8.42 -13.92 6.05
CA GLY A 42 7.77 -13.69 7.33
C GLY A 42 7.74 -12.21 7.74
N LEU A 43 7.89 -11.29 6.78
CA LEU A 43 7.89 -9.84 7.03
C LEU A 43 6.51 -9.22 6.72
N ILE A 44 6.25 -8.08 7.36
CA ILE A 44 5.14 -7.15 7.08
C ILE A 44 5.78 -5.82 6.67
N HIS A 45 5.20 -5.12 5.69
CA HIS A 45 5.72 -3.84 5.20
C HIS A 45 5.35 -2.65 6.10
N HIS A 46 4.15 -2.62 6.67
CA HIS A 46 3.58 -1.55 7.53
C HIS A 46 3.28 -0.20 6.85
N ASP A 47 3.84 0.07 5.67
CA ASP A 47 3.65 1.33 4.93
C ASP A 47 3.49 1.06 3.43
N PHE A 48 2.57 0.14 3.12
CA PHE A 48 2.34 -0.33 1.75
C PHE A 48 1.33 0.55 1.01
N HIS A 49 1.82 1.45 0.15
CA HIS A 49 1.00 2.39 -0.62
C HIS A 49 1.63 2.75 -1.98
N CYS A 50 0.89 3.40 -2.87
CA CYS A 50 1.35 3.77 -4.24
C CYS A 50 2.57 4.70 -4.28
N GLY A 51 2.94 5.33 -3.17
CA GLY A 51 4.16 6.14 -3.07
C GLY A 51 5.42 5.30 -2.93
N ASN A 52 5.29 4.11 -2.32
CA ASN A 52 6.37 3.16 -2.08
C ASN A 52 6.43 2.03 -3.13
N ILE A 53 5.85 2.27 -4.31
CA ILE A 53 5.91 1.35 -5.44
C ILE A 53 6.49 2.10 -6.63
N LEU A 54 7.50 1.54 -7.28
CA LEU A 54 8.00 2.01 -8.57
C LEU A 54 7.44 1.10 -9.66
N ASN A 55 6.69 1.66 -10.59
CA ASN A 55 6.08 0.91 -11.67
C ASN A 55 5.82 1.83 -12.88
N ASP A 56 6.32 1.42 -14.05
CA ASP A 56 6.14 2.12 -15.33
C ASP A 56 5.08 1.49 -16.23
N PHE A 57 4.36 0.48 -15.72
CA PHE A 57 3.42 -0.32 -16.49
C PHE A 57 4.02 -0.96 -17.77
N ASP A 58 5.34 -1.20 -17.80
CA ASP A 58 6.06 -1.77 -18.95
C ASP A 58 6.88 -3.03 -18.62
N GLY A 59 6.74 -3.60 -17.42
CA GLY A 59 7.34 -4.92 -17.13
C GLY A 59 7.50 -5.25 -15.66
N SER A 60 7.84 -4.28 -14.82
CA SER A 60 8.21 -4.57 -13.43
C SER A 60 7.56 -3.63 -12.44
N ALA A 61 7.27 -4.16 -11.25
CA ALA A 61 6.94 -3.37 -10.07
C ALA A 61 8.02 -3.62 -9.01
N TYR A 62 8.47 -2.56 -8.35
CA TYR A 62 9.42 -2.63 -7.25
C TYR A 62 8.79 -2.02 -6.01
N ILE A 63 8.74 -2.80 -4.94
CA ILE A 63 8.33 -2.31 -3.63
C ILE A 63 9.56 -1.72 -2.95
N THR A 64 9.43 -0.49 -2.47
CA THR A 64 10.52 0.30 -1.89
C THR A 64 10.21 0.70 -0.44
N ASP A 65 11.14 1.38 0.21
CA ASP A 65 11.03 1.83 1.59
C ASP A 65 10.72 0.70 2.60
N LEU A 66 11.66 -0.24 2.69
CA LEU A 66 11.61 -1.35 3.63
C LEU A 66 12.03 -0.94 5.07
N GLY A 67 12.15 0.36 5.37
CA GLY A 67 12.66 0.85 6.65
C GLY A 67 11.75 0.52 7.84
N LEU A 68 10.47 0.28 7.58
CA LEU A 68 9.47 -0.11 8.58
C LEU A 68 9.15 -1.61 8.58
N CYS A 69 9.78 -2.40 7.69
CA CYS A 69 9.54 -3.82 7.61
C CYS A 69 9.91 -4.54 8.92
N GLN A 70 9.00 -5.37 9.42
CA GLN A 70 9.22 -6.14 10.65
C GLN A 70 8.70 -7.57 10.52
N PRO A 71 9.28 -8.54 11.26
CA PRO A 71 8.76 -9.89 11.26
C PRO A 71 7.35 -9.96 11.86
N ALA A 72 6.45 -10.70 11.21
CA ALA A 72 5.05 -10.85 11.61
C ALA A 72 4.87 -11.44 13.03
N ASN A 73 5.90 -12.14 13.51
CA ASN A 73 5.87 -12.90 14.76
C ASN A 73 6.44 -12.12 15.95
N VAL A 74 6.95 -10.90 15.74
CA VAL A 74 7.50 -10.12 16.86
C VAL A 74 6.36 -9.68 17.77
N LYS A 75 6.36 -10.22 18.99
CA LYS A 75 5.58 -9.64 20.09
C LYS A 75 6.23 -8.30 20.39
N SER A 76 5.78 -7.23 19.73
CA SER A 76 6.21 -5.89 20.08
C SER A 76 5.97 -5.71 21.59
N SER A 77 7.06 -5.49 22.31
CA SER A 77 7.10 -5.12 23.73
C SER A 77 6.60 -3.69 23.91
N GLN A 78 5.50 -3.33 23.24
CA GLN A 78 4.96 -1.98 23.18
C GLN A 78 3.83 -1.86 24.19
N ASN A 79 4.25 -1.51 25.40
CA ASN A 79 3.43 -0.92 26.44
C ASN A 79 2.67 0.30 25.91
N SER A 80 1.38 0.36 26.24
CA SER A 80 0.44 1.50 26.34
C SER A 80 0.27 2.54 25.21
N ASN A 81 1.20 2.74 24.26
CA ASN A 81 1.05 3.70 23.15
C ASN A 81 1.40 3.05 21.80
N LYS A 82 0.45 2.33 21.19
CA LYS A 82 0.63 1.75 19.84
C LYS A 82 0.68 2.87 18.81
N LYS A 83 1.88 3.25 18.37
CA LYS A 83 2.06 4.17 17.25
C LYS A 83 1.54 3.50 15.97
N ILE A 84 0.60 4.14 15.30
CA ILE A 84 0.13 3.75 13.96
C ILE A 84 1.14 4.31 12.96
N TYR A 85 1.57 3.47 12.02
CA TYR A 85 2.44 3.82 10.91
C TYR A 85 1.64 3.79 9.61
N GLY A 86 2.21 4.40 8.58
CA GLY A 86 1.66 4.37 7.24
C GLY A 86 0.68 5.48 6.88
N VAL A 87 0.34 5.53 5.59
CA VAL A 87 -0.56 6.54 5.01
C VAL A 87 -2.02 6.14 5.24
N LEU A 88 -2.78 6.98 5.96
CA LEU A 88 -4.08 6.65 6.56
C LEU A 88 -5.05 5.85 5.66
N PRO A 89 -5.35 6.24 4.40
CA PRO A 89 -6.19 5.46 3.51
C PRO A 89 -5.81 3.99 3.32
N TYR A 90 -4.51 3.67 3.42
CA TYR A 90 -3.94 2.33 3.21
C TYR A 90 -3.82 1.54 4.51
N VAL A 91 -4.10 2.16 5.66
CA VAL A 91 -4.03 1.48 6.96
C VAL A 91 -5.30 0.66 7.18
N ALA A 92 -5.11 -0.63 7.43
CA ALA A 92 -6.21 -1.56 7.61
C ALA A 92 -7.11 -1.22 8.81
N PRO A 93 -8.42 -1.47 8.74
CA PRO A 93 -9.37 -1.05 9.77
C PRO A 93 -9.11 -1.75 11.12
N GLU A 94 -8.56 -2.96 11.14
CA GLU A 94 -8.14 -3.64 12.36
C GLU A 94 -6.97 -2.92 13.05
N VAL A 95 -6.03 -2.40 12.28
CA VAL A 95 -4.87 -1.64 12.78
C VAL A 95 -5.32 -0.31 13.35
N LEU A 96 -6.22 0.40 12.66
CA LEU A 96 -6.82 1.64 13.16
C LEU A 96 -7.61 1.45 14.45
N ARG A 97 -8.21 0.26 14.66
CA ARG A 97 -8.84 -0.13 15.93
C ARG A 97 -7.84 -0.62 16.99
N GLY A 98 -6.55 -0.41 16.77
CA GLY A 98 -5.49 -0.74 17.72
C GLY A 98 -5.12 -2.22 17.78
N LYS A 99 -5.55 -3.06 16.82
CA LYS A 99 -4.98 -4.41 16.68
C LYS A 99 -3.56 -4.32 16.10
N LYS A 100 -2.85 -5.45 16.10
CA LYS A 100 -1.49 -5.51 15.55
C LYS A 100 -1.53 -5.47 14.02
N TYR A 101 -0.47 -4.96 13.41
CA TYR A 101 -0.21 -5.20 12.00
C TYR A 101 -0.02 -6.68 11.75
N THR A 102 -0.51 -7.14 10.60
CA THR A 102 -0.36 -8.50 10.10
C THR A 102 -0.06 -8.46 8.60
N GLN A 103 0.27 -9.59 7.99
CA GLN A 103 0.42 -9.64 6.54
C GLN A 103 -0.89 -9.28 5.82
N GLU A 104 -2.03 -9.65 6.40
CA GLU A 104 -3.37 -9.27 5.91
C GLU A 104 -3.58 -7.75 5.94
N SER A 105 -2.95 -7.03 6.87
CA SER A 105 -3.01 -5.56 6.88
C SER A 105 -2.30 -4.92 5.68
N ASP A 106 -1.21 -5.52 5.18
CA ASP A 106 -0.61 -5.08 3.90
C ASP A 106 -1.52 -5.44 2.71
N ILE A 107 -2.27 -6.56 2.78
CA ILE A 107 -3.24 -6.95 1.74
C ILE A 107 -4.40 -5.94 1.64
N TYR A 108 -4.83 -5.35 2.77
CA TYR A 108 -5.75 -4.22 2.72
C TYR A 108 -5.16 -3.04 1.93
N GLY A 109 -3.90 -2.67 2.20
CA GLY A 109 -3.17 -1.65 1.45
C GLY A 109 -3.09 -1.97 -0.05
N PHE A 110 -2.85 -3.24 -0.40
CA PHE A 110 -2.90 -3.70 -1.79
C PHE A 110 -4.29 -3.48 -2.43
N GLY A 111 -5.37 -3.72 -1.69
CA GLY A 111 -6.73 -3.44 -2.16
C GLY A 111 -6.95 -1.95 -2.51
N ILE A 112 -6.38 -1.05 -1.69
CA ILE A 112 -6.43 0.39 -1.94
C ILE A 112 -5.59 0.78 -3.17
N ILE A 113 -4.41 0.18 -3.35
CA ILE A 113 -3.60 0.34 -4.57
C ILE A 113 -4.37 -0.14 -5.81
N ALA A 114 -5.09 -1.27 -5.70
CA ALA A 114 -5.93 -1.78 -6.79
C ALA A 114 -7.07 -0.80 -7.15
N TYR A 115 -7.69 -0.19 -6.15
CA TYR A 115 -8.66 0.89 -6.37
C TYR A 115 -8.04 2.05 -7.16
N GLU A 116 -6.85 2.52 -6.79
CA GLU A 116 -6.18 3.61 -7.48
C GLU A 116 -5.77 3.26 -8.92
N ILE A 117 -5.29 2.05 -9.17
CA ILE A 117 -4.96 1.59 -10.53
C ILE A 117 -6.23 1.48 -11.40
N CYS A 118 -7.35 1.06 -10.81
CA CYS A 118 -8.62 0.95 -11.51
C CYS A 118 -9.20 2.33 -11.86
N THR A 119 -9.21 3.24 -10.89
CA THR A 119 -9.92 4.53 -10.99
C THR A 119 -9.06 5.71 -11.41
N GLY A 120 -7.75 5.64 -11.18
CA GLY A 120 -6.80 6.73 -11.40
C GLY A 120 -6.76 7.74 -10.26
N PHE A 121 -7.74 7.72 -9.35
CA PHE A 121 -7.87 8.69 -8.27
C PHE A 121 -7.12 8.23 -7.01
N PRO A 122 -6.54 9.15 -6.23
CA PRO A 122 -6.11 8.86 -4.87
C PRO A 122 -7.29 8.38 -4.01
N PRO A 123 -7.07 7.50 -3.03
CA PRO A 123 -8.14 7.04 -2.17
C PRO A 123 -8.64 8.18 -1.29
N TYR A 124 -9.96 8.33 -1.20
CA TYR A 124 -10.61 9.39 -0.42
C TYR A 124 -10.08 10.79 -0.79
N TYR A 125 -9.92 11.07 -2.10
CA TYR A 125 -9.35 12.34 -2.61
C TYR A 125 -10.18 13.58 -2.24
N ASP A 126 -11.44 13.39 -1.86
CA ASP A 126 -12.43 14.41 -1.52
C ASP A 126 -12.69 14.53 0.00
N ILE A 127 -11.97 13.77 0.82
CA ILE A 127 -12.11 13.75 2.28
C ILE A 127 -10.77 14.07 2.93
N ALA A 128 -10.78 14.86 4.01
CA ALA A 128 -9.59 15.09 4.80
C ALA A 128 -9.05 13.79 5.41
N HIS A 129 -7.73 13.60 5.38
CA HIS A 129 -7.08 12.40 5.93
C HIS A 129 -6.82 12.57 7.42
N ASP A 130 -7.90 12.58 8.20
CA ASP A 130 -7.92 12.82 9.64
C ASP A 130 -8.63 11.68 10.42
N GLU A 131 -8.87 11.89 11.71
CA GLU A 131 -9.55 10.92 12.58
C GLU A 131 -10.96 10.56 12.06
N PHE A 132 -11.65 11.49 11.39
CA PHE A 132 -12.97 11.21 10.84
C PHE A 132 -12.89 10.19 9.70
N LEU A 133 -11.88 10.29 8.82
CA LEU A 133 -11.62 9.27 7.82
C LEU A 133 -11.27 7.91 8.47
N ALA A 134 -10.46 7.91 9.53
CA ALA A 134 -10.12 6.69 10.25
C ALA A 134 -11.37 5.97 10.80
N ILE A 135 -12.31 6.74 11.38
CA ILE A 135 -13.60 6.20 11.87
C ILE A 135 -14.45 5.66 10.72
N LYS A 136 -14.48 6.33 9.57
CA LYS A 136 -15.18 5.84 8.37
C LYS A 136 -14.62 4.51 7.88
N ILE A 137 -13.30 4.41 7.73
CA ILE A 137 -12.63 3.14 7.35
C ILE A 137 -12.99 2.03 8.35
N CYS A 138 -13.05 2.35 9.65
CA CYS A 138 -13.47 1.41 10.69
C CYS A 138 -14.96 1.02 10.67
N LYS A 139 -15.80 1.66 9.86
CA LYS A 139 -17.24 1.31 9.75
C LYS A 139 -17.56 0.49 8.49
N GLY A 140 -16.65 0.45 7.52
CA GLY A 140 -16.94 -0.06 6.18
C GLY A 140 -17.89 0.86 5.42
#